data_AF-A0A6J5WR54-F1
#
_entry.id   AF-A0A6J5WR54-F1
#
_cell.length_a   1.000
_cell.length_b   1.000
_cell.length_c   1.000
_cell.angle_alpha   90.00
_cell.angle_beta   90.00
_cell.angle_gamma   90.00
#
_symmetry.space_group_name_H-M   'P 1'
#
loop_
_entity.id
_entity.type
_entity.pdbx_description
1 polymer ?
#
loop_
_entity_poly.entity_id
_entity_poly.type
_entity_poly.pdbx_seq_one_letter_code
_entity_poly.pdbx_strand_id
1 'polypeptide(L)'
;MDIASRLAIIEQQIRQVENQKLQREQTLGAFWEHLPAIDPIIIRDRMLFLQNEIRTLENRKRALLQEREGLLVEVAILRDPPTGETGRN
;
A
#
# COMPACT_ATOMS: atom_id res chain seq x y z
N MET A 1 1.51 3.62 -20.89
CA MET A 1 2.00 2.43 -20.16
C MET A 1 0.93 1.37 -20.29
N ASP A 2 1.27 0.13 -20.65
CA ASP A 2 0.29 -0.95 -20.74
C ASP A 2 -0.09 -1.49 -19.35
N ILE A 3 -1.21 -2.24 -19.29
CA ILE A 3 -1.77 -2.74 -18.03
C ILE A 3 -0.78 -3.69 -17.33
N ALA A 4 -0.07 -4.55 -18.07
CA ALA A 4 0.88 -5.49 -17.49
C ALA A 4 2.08 -4.77 -16.84
N SER A 5 2.63 -3.76 -17.52
CA SER A 5 3.68 -2.89 -16.98
C SER A 5 3.21 -2.16 -15.72
N ARG A 6 1.97 -1.65 -15.70
CA ARG A 6 1.45 -0.96 -14.50
C ARG A 6 1.27 -1.93 -13.33
N LEU A 7 0.73 -3.12 -13.58
CA LEU A 7 0.58 -4.17 -12.57
C LEU A 7 1.94 -4.57 -11.97
N ALA A 8 2.98 -4.74 -12.79
CA ALA A 8 4.32 -5.05 -12.31
C ALA A 8 4.89 -3.95 -11.39
N ILE A 9 4.67 -2.69 -11.74
CA ILE A 9 5.08 -1.54 -10.91
C ILE A 9 4.29 -1.51 -9.59
N ILE A 10 2.98 -1.75 -9.62
CA ILE A 10 2.16 -1.78 -8.40
C ILE A 10 2.66 -2.87 -7.44
N GLU A 11 2.97 -4.06 -7.95
CA GLU A 11 3.52 -5.15 -7.14
C GLU A 11 4.87 -4.78 -6.50
N GLN A 12 5.75 -4.09 -7.24
CA GLN A 12 6.99 -3.56 -6.66
C GLN A 12 6.72 -2.49 -5.58
N GLN A 13 5.78 -1.57 -5.83
CA GLN A 13 5.41 -0.51 -4.89
C GLN A 13 4.78 -1.08 -3.61
N ILE A 14 3.96 -2.11 -3.71
CA ILE A 14 3.39 -2.81 -2.53
C ILE A 14 4.52 -3.39 -1.68
N ARG A 15 5.44 -4.16 -2.28
CA ARG A 15 6.60 -4.71 -1.57
C ARG A 15 7.44 -3.62 -0.89
N GLN A 16 7.67 -2.50 -1.58
CA GLN A 16 8.40 -1.38 -1.01
C GLN A 16 7.67 -0.78 0.21
N VAL A 17 6.36 -0.57 0.10
CA VAL A 17 5.53 -0.03 1.18
C VAL A 17 5.52 -0.98 2.38
N GLU A 18 5.40 -2.28 2.16
CA GLU A 18 5.45 -3.29 3.22
C GLU A 18 6.80 -3.31 3.93
N ASN A 19 7.91 -3.29 3.19
CA ASN A 19 9.24 -3.23 3.77
C ASN A 19 9.46 -1.96 4.59
N GLN A 20 9.02 -0.81 4.06
CA GLN A 20 9.09 0.46 4.79
C GLN A 20 8.25 0.40 6.06
N LYS A 21 7.02 -0.13 5.98
CA LYS A 21 6.13 -0.26 7.15
C LYS A 21 6.78 -1.12 8.22
N LEU A 22 7.30 -2.29 7.85
CA LEU A 22 7.98 -3.20 8.77
C LEU A 22 9.15 -2.52 9.49
N GLN A 23 9.98 -1.77 8.77
CA GLN A 23 11.09 -1.02 9.38
C GLN A 23 10.60 0.01 10.41
N ARG A 24 9.50 0.71 10.12
CA ARG A 24 8.92 1.70 11.07
C ARG A 24 8.27 1.02 12.26
N GLU A 25 7.59 -0.11 12.07
CA GLU A 25 7.03 -0.92 13.15
C GLU A 25 8.12 -1.47 14.06
N GLN A 26 9.22 -1.98 13.51
CA GLN A 26 10.39 -2.43 14.28
C GLN A 26 11.02 -1.28 15.08
N THR A 27 11.19 -0.10 14.45
CA THR A 27 11.72 1.08 15.14
C THR A 27 10.81 1.52 16.27
N LEU A 28 9.49 1.53 16.03
CA LEU A 28 8.50 1.86 17.06
C LEU A 28 8.49 0.84 18.19
N GLY A 29 8.59 -0.46 17.86
CA GLY A 29 8.73 -1.56 18.82
C GLY A 29 9.94 -1.39 19.73
N ALA A 30 11.09 -1.03 19.17
CA ALA A 30 12.31 -0.77 19.95
C ALA A 30 12.13 0.35 20.99
N PHE A 31 11.37 1.41 20.67
CA PHE A 31 11.04 2.46 21.65
C PHE A 31 10.14 1.95 22.79
N TRP A 32 9.23 1.01 22.50
CA TRP A 32 8.35 0.41 23.53
C TRP A 32 9.11 -0.57 24.43
N GLU A 33 10.04 -1.33 23.87
CA GLU A 33 10.88 -2.28 24.62
C GLU A 33 11.92 -1.54 25.49
N HIS A 34 12.52 -0.49 24.94
CA HIS A 34 13.60 0.25 25.56
C HIS A 34 13.41 1.75 25.38
N LEU A 35 12.88 2.43 26.40
CA LEU A 35 12.79 3.88 26.40
C LEU A 35 14.21 4.48 26.51
N PRO A 36 14.70 5.25 25.52
CA PRO A 36 16.02 5.85 25.58
C PRO A 36 16.12 6.84 26.73
N ALA A 37 17.32 7.00 27.30
CA ALA A 37 17.63 8.03 28.30
C ALA A 37 17.77 9.43 27.67
N ILE A 38 16.74 9.84 26.93
CA ILE A 38 16.57 11.14 26.25
C ILE A 38 15.29 11.77 26.83
N ASP A 39 15.11 13.08 26.64
CA ASP A 39 13.87 13.78 26.98
C ASP A 39 12.63 12.98 26.49
N PRO A 40 11.74 12.56 27.41
CA PRO A 40 10.54 11.80 27.08
C PRO A 40 9.61 12.51 26.08
N ILE A 41 9.62 13.85 26.02
CA ILE A 41 8.82 14.62 25.06
C ILE A 41 9.32 14.38 23.64
N ILE A 42 10.65 14.40 23.45
CA ILE A 42 11.27 14.13 22.15
C ILE A 42 10.96 12.70 21.69
N ILE A 43 11.02 11.74 22.61
CA ILE A 43 10.69 10.34 22.30
C ILE A 43 9.21 10.19 21.91
N ARG A 44 8.30 10.79 22.67
CA ARG A 44 6.86 10.78 22.36
C ARG A 44 6.59 11.33 20.97
N ASP A 45 7.17 12.49 20.63
CA ASP A 45 6.94 13.13 19.34
C ASP A 45 7.50 12.28 18.20
N ARG A 46 8.65 11.62 18.41
CA ARG A 46 9.21 10.67 17.43
C ARG A 46 8.33 9.43 17.25
N MET A 47 7.79 8.87 18.32
CA MET A 47 6.88 7.73 18.25
C MET A 47 5.58 8.09 17.53
N LEU A 48 5.01 9.27 17.81
CA LEU A 48 3.83 9.78 17.11
C LEU A 48 4.11 9.99 15.61
N PHE A 49 5.29 10.51 15.27
CA PHE A 49 5.72 10.62 13.87
C PHE A 49 5.76 9.25 13.18
N LEU A 50 6.38 8.24 13.80
CA LEU A 50 6.44 6.88 13.24
C LEU A 50 5.05 6.26 13.06
N GLN A 51 4.14 6.46 14.01
CA GLN A 51 2.75 6.00 13.90
C GLN A 51 2.02 6.64 12.71
N ASN A 52 2.21 7.94 12.48
CA ASN A 52 1.62 8.64 11.34
C ASN A 52 2.21 8.17 10.00
N GLU A 53 3.52 7.88 9.96
CA GLU A 53 4.15 7.29 8.78
C GLU A 53 3.62 5.89 8.49
N ILE A 54 3.47 5.04 9.50
CA ILE A 54 2.87 3.70 9.37
C ILE A 54 1.46 3.82 8.80
N ARG A 55 0.61 4.71 9.34
CA ARG A 55 -0.75 4.94 8.83
C ARG A 55 -0.74 5.41 7.37
N THR A 56 0.18 6.30 7.02
CA THR A 56 0.34 6.78 5.64
C THR A 56 0.71 5.65 4.69
N LEU A 57 1.63 4.76 5.11
CA LEU A 57 2.03 3.58 4.35
C LEU A 57 0.88 2.60 4.17
N GLU A 58 0.07 2.36 5.21
CA GLU A 58 -1.13 1.51 5.11
C GLU A 58 -2.15 2.06 4.12
N ASN A 59 -2.42 3.36 4.17
CA ASN A 59 -3.32 4.02 3.23
C ASN A 59 -2.79 3.92 1.79
N ARG A 60 -1.49 4.11 1.59
CA ARG A 60 -0.85 3.93 0.28
C ARG A 60 -0.97 2.49 -0.21
N LYS A 61 -0.75 1.49 0.64
CA LYS A 61 -0.95 0.08 0.29
C LYS A 61 -2.39 -0.20 -0.13
N ARG A 62 -3.38 0.33 0.61
CA ARG A 62 -4.81 0.17 0.25
C ARG A 62 -5.11 0.76 -1.13
N ALA A 63 -4.62 1.97 -1.42
CA ALA A 63 -4.80 2.60 -2.73
C ALA A 63 -4.18 1.77 -3.87
N LEU A 64 -2.97 1.24 -3.66
CA LEU A 64 -2.29 0.38 -4.63
C LEU A 64 -3.06 -0.93 -4.89
N LEU A 65 -3.61 -1.54 -3.84
CA LEU A 65 -4.43 -2.74 -3.97
C LEU A 65 -5.73 -2.48 -4.72
N GLN A 66 -6.39 -1.34 -4.45
CA GLN A 66 -7.59 -0.93 -5.18
C GLN A 66 -7.29 -0.69 -6.67
N GLU A 67 -6.18 -0.03 -6.98
CA GLU A 67 -5.76 0.19 -8.35
C GLU A 67 -5.45 -1.14 -9.07
N ARG A 68 -4.74 -2.06 -8.41
CA ARG A 68 -4.49 -3.40 -8.94
C ARG A 68 -5.78 -4.12 -9.28
N GLU A 69 -6.76 -4.11 -8.37
CA GLU A 69 -8.04 -4.79 -8.57
C GLU A 69 -8.79 -4.20 -9.77
N GLY A 70 -8.84 -2.87 -9.89
CA GLY A 70 -9.44 -2.19 -11.04
C GLY A 70 -8.81 -2.60 -12.37
N LEU A 71 -7.48 -2.70 -12.41
CA LEU A 71 -6.75 -3.14 -13.61
C LEU A 71 -6.99 -4.62 -13.94
N LEU A 72 -7.13 -5.49 -12.94
CA LEU A 72 -7.45 -6.90 -13.17
C LEU A 72 -8.87 -7.08 -13.73
N VAL A 73 -9.83 -6.30 -13.24
CA VAL A 73 -11.19 -6.26 -13.78
C VAL A 73 -11.19 -5.78 -15.23
N GLU A 74 -10.43 -4.72 -15.55
CA GLU A 74 -10.30 -4.23 -16.92
C GLU A 74 -9.75 -5.31 -17.87
N VAL A 75 -8.71 -6.04 -17.46
CA VAL A 75 -8.17 -7.16 -18.24
C VAL A 75 -9.19 -8.27 -18.44
N ALA A 76 -9.99 -8.59 -17.41
CA ALA A 76 -11.03 -9.61 -17.51
C ALA A 76 -12.12 -9.20 -18.52
N ILE A 77 -12.57 -7.95 -18.49
CA ILE A 77 -13.55 -7.41 -19.46
C ILE A 77 -12.99 -7.45 -20.89
N LEU A 78 -11.71 -7.10 -21.08
CA LEU A 78 -11.08 -7.15 -22.40
C LEU A 78 -10.94 -8.59 -22.94
N ARG A 79 -10.76 -9.56 -22.05
CA ARG A 79 -10.65 -10.98 -22.41
C ARG A 79 -12.00 -11.59 -22.77
N ASP A 80 -13.03 -11.31 -21.98
CA ASP A 80 -14.39 -11.82 -22.15
C ASP A 80 -15.37 -10.62 -22.17
N PRO A 81 -15.50 -9.93 -23.32
CA PRO A 81 -16.35 -8.75 -23.42
C PRO A 81 -17.79 -9.17 -23.13
N PRO A 82 -18.56 -8.39 -22.34
CA PRO A 82 -19.96 -8.68 -22.14
C PRO A 82 -20.62 -8.65 -23.52
N THR A 83 -21.02 -9.82 -24.01
CA THR A 83 -21.76 -9.97 -25.26
C THR A 83 -23.07 -9.22 -25.09
N GLY A 84 -23.09 -7.98 -25.55
CA GLY A 84 -24.33 -7.34 -25.95
C GLY A 84 -24.87 -8.16 -27.10
N GLU A 85 -25.76 -9.10 -26.81
CA GLU A 85 -26.64 -9.70 -27.80
C GLU A 85 -27.40 -8.57 -28.48
N THR A 86 -26.85 -8.07 -29.59
CA THR A 86 -27.62 -7.40 -30.63
C THR A 86 -28.57 -8.43 -31.21
N GLY A 87 -29.71 -8.63 -30.56
CA GLY A 87 -30.91 -9.15 -31.20
C GLY A 87 -31.29 -8.17 -32.30
N ARG A 88 -30.77 -8.43 -33.50
CA ARG A 88 -31.23 -7.80 -34.75
C ARG A 88 -32.65 -8.30 -35.04
N ASN A 89 -33.50 -7.34 -35.40
CA ASN A 89 -34.81 -7.43 -36.07
C ASN A 89 -35.19 -8.77 -36.69
#